data_AF-A0ABD3V6I0-F1
#
_entry.id   AF-A0ABD3V6I0-F1
#
_cell.length_a   1.000
_cell.length_b   1.000
_cell.length_c   1.000
_cell.angle_alpha   90.00
_cell.angle_beta   90.00
_cell.angle_gamma   90.00
#
_symmetry.space_group_name_H-M   'P 1'
#
loop_
_entity.id
_entity.type
_entity.pdbx_description
1 polymer ?
#
loop_
_entity_poly.entity_id
_entity_poly.type
_entity_poly.pdbx_seq_one_letter_code
_entity_poly.pdbx_strand_id
1 'polypeptide(L)'
;MDASPEEIVPLADYWEDTYIGRRRRNRRANPRFAVEMWNVHDRVNENLPRTNNSIEAWHRAFQQTVDCHHPSIFKLINHFRL
;
A
#
# COMPACT_ATOMS: atom_id res chain seq x y z
N MET A 1 -12.22 27.10 -17.31
CA MET A 1 -11.24 26.08 -16.91
C MET A 1 -10.01 26.36 -17.73
N ASP A 2 -8.91 26.69 -17.08
CA ASP A 2 -7.64 26.92 -17.76
C ASP A 2 -7.25 25.61 -18.46
N ALA A 3 -6.97 25.65 -19.75
CA ALA A 3 -6.57 24.45 -20.48
C ALA A 3 -5.25 23.96 -19.86
N SER A 4 -5.19 22.69 -19.46
CA SER A 4 -3.91 22.12 -19.02
C SER A 4 -2.88 22.31 -20.13
N PRO A 5 -1.64 22.71 -19.79
CA PRO A 5 -0.57 22.81 -20.78
C PRO A 5 -0.49 21.54 -21.62
N GLU A 6 -0.38 21.68 -22.94
CA GLU A 6 -0.37 20.54 -23.89
C GLU A 6 0.69 19.49 -23.53
N GLU A 7 1.80 19.94 -22.93
CA GLU A 7 2.91 19.11 -22.45
C GLU A 7 2.52 18.09 -21.36
N ILE A 8 1.48 18.38 -20.57
CA ILE A 8 1.05 17.52 -19.44
C ILE A 8 0.01 16.50 -19.90
N VAL A 9 -0.64 16.71 -21.05
CA VAL A 9 -1.69 15.82 -21.57
C VAL A 9 -1.21 14.37 -21.70
N PRO A 10 -0.02 14.06 -22.24
CA PRO A 10 0.46 12.68 -22.33
C PRO A 10 0.65 12.02 -20.95
N LEU A 11 1.10 12.79 -19.96
CA LEU A 11 1.26 12.30 -18.60
C LEU A 11 -0.09 12.03 -17.93
N ALA A 12 -1.07 12.92 -18.13
CA ALA A 12 -2.42 12.74 -17.62
C ALA A 12 -3.09 11.50 -18.24
N ASP A 13 -2.98 11.33 -19.56
CA ASP A 13 -3.50 10.16 -20.27
C ASP A 13 -2.86 8.86 -19.75
N TYR A 14 -1.55 8.86 -19.51
CA TYR A 14 -0.86 7.71 -18.92
C TYR A 14 -1.42 7.36 -17.53
N TRP A 15 -1.61 8.35 -16.66
CA TRP A 15 -2.18 8.13 -15.33
C TRP A 15 -3.61 7.62 -15.38
N GLU A 16 -4.43 8.20 -16.27
CA GLU A 16 -5.79 7.74 -16.48
C GLU A 16 -5.82 6.28 -16.95
N ASP A 17 -5.04 5.90 -17.97
CA ASP A 17 -5.06 4.51 -18.44
C ASP A 17 -4.47 3.52 -17.45
N THR A 18 -3.45 3.94 -16.70
CA THR A 18 -2.68 3.03 -15.86
C THR A 18 -3.36 2.78 -14.52
N TYR A 19 -3.99 3.80 -13.92
CA TYR A 19 -4.38 3.76 -12.50
C TYR A 19 -5.85 4.13 -12.22
N ILE A 20 -6.48 4.95 -13.06
CA ILE A 20 -7.84 5.48 -12.78
C ILE A 20 -8.90 4.83 -13.67
N GLY A 21 -8.56 4.60 -14.93
CA GLY A 21 -9.42 4.18 -16.03
C GLY A 21 -9.95 5.38 -16.81
N ARG A 22 -9.86 5.40 -18.15
CA ARG A 22 -10.42 6.50 -18.96
C ARG A 22 -11.94 6.56 -18.89
N ARG A 23 -12.49 7.77 -18.78
CA ARG A 23 -13.94 8.00 -18.88
C ARG A 23 -14.37 7.93 -20.35
N ARG A 24 -15.25 6.99 -20.68
CA ARG A 24 -15.82 6.77 -22.01
C ARG A 24 -17.34 6.85 -21.92
N ARG A 25 -17.93 7.94 -22.42
CA ARG A 25 -19.38 8.26 -22.30
C ARG A 25 -19.83 8.18 -20.83
N ASN A 26 -20.67 7.21 -20.49
CA ASN A 26 -21.25 7.01 -19.16
C ASN A 26 -20.54 5.92 -18.33
N ARG A 27 -19.41 5.39 -18.81
CA ARG A 27 -18.64 4.35 -18.11
C ARG A 27 -17.18 4.73 -18.01
N ARG A 28 -16.48 4.15 -17.03
CA ARG A 28 -15.03 4.23 -16.92
C ARG A 28 -14.45 2.88 -17.37
N ALA A 29 -13.40 2.91 -18.18
CA ALA A 29 -12.67 1.70 -18.55
C ALA A 29 -11.93 1.15 -17.32
N ASN A 30 -11.64 -0.15 -17.32
CA ASN A 30 -10.77 -0.71 -16.29
C ASN A 30 -9.33 -0.22 -16.53
N PRO A 31 -8.65 0.35 -15.52
CA PRO A 31 -7.24 0.68 -15.63
C PRO A 31 -6.37 -0.59 -15.66
N ARG A 32 -5.11 -0.42 -16.06
CA ARG A 32 -4.11 -1.50 -16.01
C ARG A 32 -3.88 -2.03 -14.60
N PHE A 33 -3.87 -1.13 -13.61
CA PHE A 33 -3.69 -1.44 -12.20
C PHE A 33 -4.89 -0.89 -11.41
N ALA A 34 -5.91 -1.73 -11.29
CA ALA A 34 -7.16 -1.41 -10.61
C ALA A 34 -6.93 -0.98 -9.15
N VAL A 35 -7.75 -0.07 -8.65
CA VAL A 35 -7.57 0.53 -7.32
C VAL A 35 -7.60 -0.53 -6.22
N GLU A 36 -8.32 -1.63 -6.44
CA GLU A 36 -8.46 -2.77 -5.55
C GLU A 36 -7.13 -3.50 -5.32
N MET A 37 -6.14 -3.38 -6.22
CA MET A 37 -4.81 -3.99 -6.02
C MET A 37 -3.87 -3.11 -5.19
N TRP A 38 -4.25 -1.86 -4.91
CA TRP A 38 -3.37 -0.93 -4.22
C TRP A 38 -3.23 -1.35 -2.76
N ASN A 39 -1.99 -1.33 -2.26
CA ASN A 39 -1.67 -1.73 -0.87
C ASN A 39 -2.41 -0.94 0.23
N VAL A 40 -3.04 0.19 -0.11
CA VAL A 40 -3.82 1.04 0.79
C VAL A 40 -5.33 0.93 0.58
N HIS A 41 -5.80 0.21 -0.43
CA HIS A 41 -7.22 0.16 -0.79
C HIS A 41 -8.10 -0.26 0.40
N ASP A 42 -7.85 -1.45 0.93
CA ASP A 42 -8.64 -1.99 2.04
C ASP A 42 -8.46 -1.14 3.29
N ARG A 43 -7.25 -0.63 3.54
CA ARG A 43 -6.98 0.28 4.67
C ARG A 43 -7.83 1.53 4.62
N VAL A 44 -8.02 2.12 3.43
CA VAL A 44 -8.85 3.31 3.26
C VAL A 44 -10.33 2.96 3.43
N ASN A 45 -10.79 1.87 2.82
CA ASN A 45 -12.18 1.43 2.91
C ASN A 45 -12.61 1.06 4.34
N GLU A 46 -11.70 0.46 5.10
CA GLU A 46 -11.91 0.06 6.49
C GLU A 46 -11.57 1.18 7.50
N ASN A 47 -11.17 2.36 7.01
CA ASN A 47 -10.75 3.49 7.84
C ASN A 47 -9.66 3.11 8.88
N LEU A 48 -8.72 2.26 8.47
CA LEU A 48 -7.61 1.82 9.32
C LEU A 48 -6.57 2.94 9.52
N PRO A 49 -5.81 2.88 10.64
CA PRO A 49 -4.75 3.85 10.89
C PRO A 49 -3.78 3.98 9.71
N ARG A 50 -3.46 5.22 9.35
CA ARG A 50 -2.49 5.54 8.28
C ARG A 50 -1.04 5.26 8.70
N THR A 51 -0.76 5.32 10.00
CA THR A 51 0.57 5.06 10.56
C THR A 51 0.77 3.57 10.83
N ASN A 52 2.03 3.15 10.80
CA ASN A 52 2.51 1.82 11.15
C ASN A 52 2.77 1.67 12.67
N ASN A 53 2.29 2.59 13.52
CA ASN A 53 2.60 2.63 14.95
C ASN A 53 2.29 1.31 15.67
N SER A 54 1.18 0.64 15.30
CA SER A 54 0.82 -0.66 15.86
C SER A 54 1.81 -1.75 15.46
N ILE A 55 2.29 -1.72 14.22
CA ILE A 55 3.32 -2.64 13.70
C ILE A 55 4.66 -2.38 14.36
N GLU A 56 5.05 -1.11 14.53
CA GLU A 56 6.26 -0.75 15.27
C GLU A 56 6.18 -1.17 16.74
N ALA A 57 5.04 -0.97 17.40
CA ALA A 57 4.82 -1.41 18.77
C ALA A 57 4.90 -2.93 18.88
N TRP A 58 4.31 -3.67 17.93
CA TRP A 58 4.42 -5.12 17.85
C TRP A 58 5.87 -5.57 17.64
N HIS A 59 6.62 -4.95 16.71
CA HIS A 59 8.05 -5.23 16.51
C HIS A 59 8.87 -4.98 17.79
N ARG A 60 8.62 -3.87 18.50
CA ARG A 60 9.29 -3.57 19.78
C ARG A 60 8.99 -4.64 20.83
N ALA A 61 7.72 -5.01 21.01
CA ALA A 61 7.30 -6.04 21.96
C ALA A 61 7.90 -7.42 21.61
N PHE A 62 7.92 -7.76 20.32
CA PHE A 62 8.53 -8.99 19.82
C PHE A 62 10.03 -9.03 20.10
N GLN A 63 10.76 -7.96 19.77
CA GLN A 63 12.21 -7.84 20.04
C GLN A 63 12.54 -7.97 21.53
N GLN A 64 11.71 -7.38 22.40
CA GLN A 64 11.86 -7.52 23.85
C GLN A 64 11.60 -8.95 24.32
N THR A 65 10.62 -9.64 23.72
CA THR A 65 10.29 -11.03 24.06
C THR A 65 11.45 -11.95 23.72
N VAL A 66 11.99 -11.86 22.50
CA VAL A 66 13.09 -12.71 22.02
C VAL A 66 14.48 -12.27 22.52
N ASP A 67 14.55 -11.15 23.25
CA ASP A 67 15.78 -10.48 23.72
C ASP A 67 16.89 -10.41 22.66
N CYS A 68 16.49 -10.08 21.42
CA CYS A 68 17.40 -10.08 20.28
C CYS A 68 16.93 -9.11 19.19
N HIS A 69 17.85 -8.26 18.72
CA HIS A 69 17.55 -7.28 17.67
C HIS A 69 17.40 -7.93 16.28
N HIS A 70 18.18 -8.97 16.01
CA HIS A 70 18.20 -9.73 14.75
C HIS A 70 18.29 -11.25 15.02
N PRO A 71 17.22 -11.88 15.52
CA PRO A 71 17.25 -13.31 15.78
C PRO A 71 17.31 -14.10 14.47
N SER A 72 18.20 -15.09 14.39
CA SER A 72 18.15 -16.07 13.32
C SER A 72 16.92 -16.96 13.49
N ILE A 73 16.48 -17.62 12.41
CA ILE A 73 15.35 -18.57 12.46
C ILE A 73 15.57 -19.63 13.56
N PHE A 74 16.80 -20.13 13.73
CA PHE A 74 17.12 -21.08 14.79
C PHE A 74 16.98 -20.49 16.21
N LYS A 75 17.37 -19.23 16.41
CA LYS A 75 17.15 -18.55 17.71
C LYS A 75 15.67 -18.41 18.01
N LEU A 76 14.85 -18.06 17.01
CA LEU A 76 13.39 -17.98 17.17
C LEU A 76 12.80 -19.35 17.51
N ILE A 77 13.16 -20.41 16.77
CA ILE A 77 12.70 -21.76 17.03
C ILE A 77 13.07 -22.22 18.45
N ASN A 78 14.29 -21.96 18.89
CA ASN A 78 14.73 -22.30 20.25
C ASN A 78 14.00 -21.49 21.32
N HIS A 79 13.72 -20.21 21.07
CA HIS A 79 13.02 -19.33 22.01
C HIS A 79 11.55 -19.71 22.20
N PHE A 80 10.86 -20.14 21.13
CA PHE A 80 9.44 -20.53 21.17
C PHE A 80 9.20 -22.03 21.38
N ARG A 81 10.25 -22.86 21.44
CA ARG A 81 10.12 -24.24 21.88
C ARG A 81 9.89 -24.24 23.40
N LEU A 82 8.69 -24.64 23.80
CA LEU A 82 8.34 -25.01 25.19
C LEU A 82 9.20 -26.18 25.66
#